data_AF-A0A4Q2V2F9-F1
#
_entry.id   AF-A0A4Q2V2F9-F1
#
_cell.length_a   1.000
_cell.length_b   1.000
_cell.length_c   1.000
_cell.angle_alpha   90.00
_cell.angle_beta   90.00
_cell.angle_gamma   90.00
#
_symmetry.space_group_name_H-M   'P 1'
#
loop_
_entity.id
_entity.type
_entity.pdbx_description
1 polymer ?
#
loop_
_entity_poly.entity_id
_entity_poly.type
_entity_poly.pdbx_seq_one_letter_code
_entity_poly.pdbx_strand_id
1 'polypeptide(L)'
;STPLSFKTPTPSPAPTLPVSTPSPAPLQYPEPPDEFVQDNITYLNREKTTKKAARLGSSHVWKYGLRYIRDSDKKEVYYCHECAVGKHKQELFIINGTSGVRNHLEQKHQIDPQSGIKKRSRTRKSVLEQQRSAAATNTFFWKDSMEKFKELLIRWIMYCHIAFFQLENRYFRELLFFLNPALLNHLPKAAKTIRSWVIDAFLSKKQRLREDLQRSRSRIIHKSDPVALL
;
A
#
# COMPACT_ATOMS: atom_id res chain seq x y z
N SER A 1 -40.40 56.26 60.12
CA SER A 1 -40.36 54.89 60.66
C SER A 1 -40.73 53.91 59.56
N THR A 2 -39.75 53.12 59.12
CA THR A 2 -39.84 52.16 58.02
C THR A 2 -40.39 50.83 58.52
N PRO A 3 -41.30 50.15 57.81
CA PRO A 3 -41.51 48.72 57.98
C PRO A 3 -41.04 47.92 56.75
N LEU A 4 -40.47 46.76 57.08
CA LEU A 4 -39.89 45.74 56.21
C LEU A 4 -40.93 45.10 55.28
N SER A 5 -40.57 44.88 54.01
CA SER A 5 -41.31 43.96 53.12
C SER A 5 -40.39 42.82 52.67
N PHE A 6 -40.84 41.60 52.97
CA PHE A 6 -40.14 40.34 52.76
C PHE A 6 -40.06 39.97 51.27
N LYS A 7 -38.91 39.38 50.90
CA LYS A 7 -38.63 38.81 49.58
C LYS A 7 -39.39 37.50 49.38
N THR A 8 -40.05 37.34 48.23
CA THR A 8 -40.57 36.05 47.74
C THR A 8 -39.65 35.51 46.65
N PRO A 9 -39.29 34.20 46.62
CA PRO A 9 -38.43 33.63 45.59
C PRO A 9 -39.20 33.20 44.34
N THR A 10 -38.67 33.56 43.18
CA THR A 10 -39.08 33.14 41.83
C THR A 10 -38.90 31.63 41.65
N PRO A 11 -39.83 30.90 41.00
CA PRO A 11 -39.65 29.47 40.73
C PRO A 11 -38.63 29.24 39.60
N SER A 12 -37.78 28.23 39.81
CA SER A 12 -36.74 27.77 38.89
C SER A 12 -37.33 27.04 37.68
N PRO A 13 -36.87 27.26 36.44
CA PRO A 13 -37.32 26.49 35.29
C PRO A 13 -36.71 25.08 35.27
N ALA A 14 -37.54 24.10 34.87
CA ALA A 14 -37.24 22.68 34.81
C ALA A 14 -36.09 22.33 33.83
N PRO A 15 -35.34 21.23 34.06
CA PRO A 15 -34.23 20.84 33.21
C PRO A 15 -34.72 20.23 31.89
N THR A 16 -34.40 20.90 30.78
CA THR A 16 -34.62 20.39 29.42
C THR A 16 -33.73 19.18 29.18
N LEU A 17 -34.34 18.04 28.83
CA LEU A 17 -33.67 16.81 28.43
C LEU A 17 -32.70 17.06 27.25
N PRO A 18 -31.53 16.41 27.22
CA PRO A 18 -30.60 16.58 26.12
C PRO A 18 -31.14 15.96 24.83
N VAL A 19 -31.18 16.79 23.79
CA VAL A 19 -31.46 16.45 22.40
C VAL A 19 -30.68 15.20 22.00
N SER A 20 -31.39 14.17 21.56
CA SER A 20 -30.79 12.94 21.03
C SER A 20 -30.03 13.27 19.74
N THR A 21 -28.70 13.25 19.82
CA THR A 21 -27.80 13.32 18.65
C THR A 21 -28.13 12.18 17.69
N PRO A 22 -28.31 12.43 16.38
CA PRO A 22 -28.56 11.36 15.42
C PRO A 22 -27.35 10.43 15.35
N SER A 23 -27.62 9.14 15.57
CA SER A 23 -26.65 8.05 15.42
C SER A 23 -26.02 8.11 14.02
N PRO A 24 -24.67 8.16 13.89
CA PRO A 24 -24.04 8.15 12.58
C PRO A 24 -24.37 6.84 11.87
N ALA A 25 -24.89 6.94 10.65
CA ALA A 25 -25.19 5.79 9.80
C ALA A 25 -24.01 4.81 9.78
N PRO A 26 -24.25 3.48 9.85
CA PRO A 26 -23.19 2.48 9.78
C PRO A 26 -22.34 2.73 8.53
N LEU A 27 -21.02 2.82 8.70
CA LEU A 27 -20.09 2.90 7.57
C LEU A 27 -20.26 1.63 6.74
N GLN A 28 -20.90 1.73 5.57
CA GLN A 28 -21.03 0.62 4.65
C GLN A 28 -19.72 0.46 3.88
N TYR A 29 -18.98 -0.60 4.16
CA TYR A 29 -17.83 -1.02 3.37
C TYR A 29 -18.26 -1.93 2.22
N PRO A 30 -17.48 -1.98 1.12
CA PRO A 30 -17.65 -3.01 0.10
C PRO A 30 -17.61 -4.41 0.72
N GLU A 31 -18.33 -5.35 0.11
CA GLU A 31 -18.33 -6.73 0.59
C GLU A 31 -16.89 -7.29 0.58
N PRO A 32 -16.39 -7.76 1.74
CA PRO A 32 -15.04 -8.27 1.83
C PRO A 32 -14.91 -9.63 1.13
N PRO A 33 -13.76 -9.96 0.51
CA PRO A 33 -13.57 -11.23 -0.19
C PRO A 33 -13.64 -12.44 0.74
N ASP A 34 -14.23 -13.53 0.28
CA ASP A 34 -14.31 -14.78 1.07
C ASP A 34 -12.93 -15.38 1.30
N GLU A 35 -12.08 -15.25 0.29
CA GLU A 35 -10.70 -15.69 0.27
C GLU A 35 -9.86 -14.63 -0.44
N PHE A 36 -8.64 -14.42 0.03
CA PHE A 36 -7.63 -13.68 -0.74
C PHE A 36 -6.23 -14.23 -0.46
N VAL A 37 -5.31 -14.00 -1.40
CA VAL A 37 -3.91 -14.40 -1.28
C VAL A 37 -3.04 -13.16 -1.13
N GLN A 38 -2.15 -13.17 -0.13
CA GLN A 38 -1.13 -12.15 0.06
C GLN A 38 0.20 -12.80 0.43
N ASP A 39 1.29 -12.40 -0.23
CA ASP A 39 2.64 -12.95 -0.02
C ASP A 39 2.69 -14.50 -0.13
N ASN A 40 1.98 -15.07 -1.10
CA ASN A 40 1.80 -16.53 -1.29
C ASN A 40 1.13 -17.27 -0.13
N ILE A 41 0.43 -16.55 0.74
CA ILE A 41 -0.35 -17.11 1.84
C ILE A 41 -1.83 -16.84 1.59
N THR A 42 -2.64 -17.88 1.69
CA THR A 42 -4.10 -17.79 1.60
C THR A 42 -4.70 -17.35 2.94
N TYR A 43 -5.70 -16.48 2.87
CA TYR A 43 -6.46 -15.97 4.00
C TYR A 43 -7.94 -16.18 3.75
N LEU A 44 -8.62 -16.77 4.73
CA LEU A 44 -10.05 -17.13 4.65
C LEU A 44 -10.87 -16.28 5.60
N ASN A 45 -11.99 -15.74 5.14
CA ASN A 45 -12.90 -14.99 5.97
C ASN A 45 -13.53 -15.92 7.02
N ARG A 46 -13.29 -15.62 8.31
CA ARG A 46 -13.74 -16.46 9.42
C ARG A 46 -15.26 -16.60 9.49
N GLU A 47 -15.98 -15.52 9.18
CA GLU A 47 -17.45 -15.49 9.30
C GLU A 47 -18.12 -16.42 8.29
N LYS A 48 -17.52 -16.57 7.09
CA LYS A 48 -18.03 -17.47 6.05
C LYS A 48 -17.53 -18.92 6.21
N THR A 49 -16.38 -19.10 6.86
CA THR A 49 -15.75 -20.43 7.00
C THR A 49 -16.27 -21.22 8.22
N THR A 50 -16.67 -20.56 9.31
CA THR A 50 -17.15 -21.24 10.51
C THR A 50 -18.67 -21.10 10.68
N LYS A 51 -19.39 -22.22 10.88
CA LYS A 51 -20.85 -22.25 11.16
C LYS A 51 -21.28 -21.52 12.45
N LYS A 52 -20.32 -21.02 13.23
CA LYS A 52 -20.53 -20.37 14.52
C LYS A 52 -20.30 -18.88 14.32
N ALA A 53 -21.35 -18.06 14.47
CA ALA A 53 -21.24 -16.61 14.35
C ALA A 53 -20.07 -16.10 15.22
N ALA A 54 -19.03 -15.61 14.56
CA ALA A 54 -17.88 -15.04 15.23
C ALA A 54 -18.36 -13.79 15.98
N ARG A 55 -18.35 -13.83 17.33
CA ARG A 55 -18.58 -12.62 18.11
C ARG A 55 -17.47 -11.61 17.77
N LEU A 56 -17.80 -10.59 16.98
CA LEU A 56 -16.96 -9.41 16.81
C LEU A 56 -16.74 -8.83 18.22
N GLY A 57 -15.50 -8.48 18.56
CA GLY A 57 -15.20 -7.98 19.90
C GLY A 57 -15.89 -6.64 20.15
N SER A 58 -16.04 -6.24 21.41
CA SER A 58 -16.66 -4.94 21.77
C SER A 58 -15.81 -3.71 21.42
N SER A 59 -14.57 -3.92 20.97
CA SER A 59 -13.64 -2.83 20.65
C SER A 59 -14.02 -2.08 19.36
N HIS A 60 -13.84 -0.77 19.37
CA HIS A 60 -14.06 0.13 18.24
C HIS A 60 -13.33 -0.27 16.95
N VAL A 61 -12.24 -1.03 17.06
CA VAL A 61 -11.47 -1.52 15.90
C VAL A 61 -12.32 -2.36 14.95
N TRP A 62 -13.29 -3.12 15.47
CA TRP A 62 -14.14 -3.99 14.65
C TRP A 62 -15.17 -3.23 13.81
N LYS A 63 -15.32 -1.91 14.00
CA LYS A 63 -16.07 -1.06 13.08
C LYS A 63 -15.36 -0.87 11.74
N TYR A 64 -14.05 -1.17 11.68
CA TYR A 64 -13.18 -0.90 10.53
C TYR A 64 -12.51 -2.16 9.99
N GLY A 65 -12.92 -3.35 10.43
CA GLY A 65 -12.28 -4.58 10.00
C GLY A 65 -12.91 -5.86 10.54
N LEU A 66 -12.41 -6.98 10.04
CA LEU A 66 -12.93 -8.32 10.26
C LEU A 66 -11.82 -9.31 10.59
N ARG A 67 -12.21 -10.53 10.95
CA ARG A 67 -11.28 -11.62 11.25
C ARG A 67 -11.09 -12.51 10.04
N TYR A 68 -9.83 -12.71 9.67
CA TYR A 68 -9.44 -13.72 8.69
C TYR A 68 -8.61 -14.80 9.37
N ILE A 69 -8.60 -15.98 8.79
CA ILE A 69 -7.76 -17.09 9.22
C ILE A 69 -6.66 -17.24 8.18
N ARG A 70 -5.41 -17.17 8.65
CA ARG A 70 -4.25 -17.46 7.82
C ARG A 70 -4.14 -18.95 7.61
N ASP A 71 -4.10 -19.42 6.37
CA ASP A 71 -4.17 -20.85 6.07
C ASP A 71 -2.94 -21.62 6.57
N SER A 72 -1.76 -20.99 6.54
CA SER A 72 -0.48 -21.61 6.87
C SER A 72 -0.34 -22.07 8.32
N ASP A 73 -0.81 -21.27 9.28
CA ASP A 73 -0.70 -21.57 10.70
C ASP A 73 -2.03 -21.46 11.47
N LYS A 74 -3.13 -21.31 10.73
CA LYS A 74 -4.52 -21.21 11.23
C LYS A 74 -4.74 -20.09 12.25
N LYS A 75 -3.85 -19.08 12.29
CA LYS A 75 -4.01 -17.94 13.20
C LYS A 75 -5.03 -16.94 12.69
N GLU A 76 -5.78 -16.36 13.62
CA GLU A 76 -6.69 -15.26 13.34
C GLU A 76 -5.90 -13.96 13.14
N VAL A 77 -6.13 -13.30 12.01
CA VAL A 77 -5.52 -12.02 11.65
C VAL A 77 -6.60 -10.95 11.42
N TYR A 78 -6.23 -9.70 11.69
CA TYR A 78 -7.10 -8.56 11.46
C TYR A 78 -7.02 -8.09 10.00
N TYR A 79 -8.17 -8.07 9.34
CA TYR A 79 -8.35 -7.49 8.01
C TYR A 79 -8.96 -6.09 8.13
N CYS A 80 -8.31 -5.10 7.55
CA CYS A 80 -8.70 -3.70 7.61
C CYS A 80 -9.49 -3.29 6.37
N HIS A 81 -10.74 -2.86 6.56
CA HIS A 81 -11.58 -2.36 5.47
C HIS A 81 -11.07 -1.05 4.89
N GLU A 82 -10.51 -0.16 5.73
CA GLU A 82 -9.96 1.11 5.27
C GLU A 82 -8.73 0.89 4.36
N CYS A 83 -7.91 -0.11 4.67
CA CYS A 83 -6.85 -0.55 3.75
C CYS A 83 -7.42 -1.12 2.46
N ALA A 84 -8.49 -1.93 2.52
CA ALA A 84 -9.10 -2.53 1.34
C ALA A 84 -9.69 -1.47 0.39
N VAL A 85 -10.45 -0.51 0.94
CA VAL A 85 -11.01 0.63 0.19
C VAL A 85 -9.89 1.50 -0.41
N GLY A 86 -8.83 1.74 0.35
CA GLY A 86 -7.65 2.47 -0.12
C GLY A 86 -6.74 1.69 -1.07
N LYS A 87 -7.03 0.41 -1.34
CA LYS A 87 -6.17 -0.53 -2.09
C LYS A 87 -4.76 -0.63 -1.52
N HIS A 88 -4.63 -0.53 -0.20
CA HIS A 88 -3.38 -0.70 0.53
C HIS A 88 -3.17 -2.16 0.93
N LYS A 89 -1.89 -2.56 1.04
CA LYS A 89 -1.50 -3.89 1.55
C LYS A 89 -2.03 -4.08 2.97
N GLN A 90 -2.58 -5.27 3.24
CA GLN A 90 -3.08 -5.61 4.55
C GLN A 90 -1.90 -5.94 5.48
N GLU A 91 -1.88 -5.36 6.68
CA GLU A 91 -0.84 -5.68 7.67
C GLU A 91 -1.09 -6.99 8.42
N LEU A 92 -2.33 -7.51 8.39
CA LEU A 92 -2.71 -8.85 8.84
C LEU A 92 -2.16 -9.18 10.24
N PHE A 93 -2.34 -8.25 11.17
CA PHE A 93 -1.93 -8.40 12.57
C PHE A 93 -2.58 -9.64 13.18
N ILE A 94 -1.76 -10.50 13.79
CA ILE A 94 -2.28 -11.62 14.58
C ILE A 94 -3.09 -11.04 15.75
N ILE A 95 -4.30 -11.55 15.95
CA ILE A 95 -5.24 -11.07 16.96
C ILE A 95 -4.86 -11.61 18.34
N ASN A 96 -3.76 -11.08 18.90
CA ASN A 96 -3.33 -11.32 20.29
C ASN A 96 -3.73 -10.16 21.23
N GLY A 97 -4.39 -9.13 20.68
CA GLY A 97 -4.78 -7.91 21.37
C GLY A 97 -5.30 -6.87 20.36
N THR A 98 -5.68 -5.69 20.85
CA THR A 98 -6.19 -4.59 19.98
C THR A 98 -5.22 -3.41 19.85
N SER A 99 -4.08 -3.43 20.55
CA SER A 99 -3.10 -2.33 20.56
C SER A 99 -2.46 -2.10 19.18
N GLY A 100 -1.98 -3.16 18.52
CA GLY A 100 -1.39 -3.06 17.18
C GLY A 100 -2.39 -2.54 16.15
N VAL A 101 -3.62 -3.07 16.19
CA VAL A 101 -4.71 -2.64 15.31
C VAL A 101 -5.08 -1.17 15.57
N ARG A 102 -5.19 -0.75 16.84
CA ARG A 102 -5.50 0.63 17.22
C ARG A 102 -4.43 1.60 16.71
N ASN A 103 -3.16 1.25 16.90
CA ASN A 103 -2.04 2.04 16.42
C ASN A 103 -2.06 2.17 14.88
N HIS A 104 -2.34 1.08 14.17
CA HIS A 104 -2.53 1.08 12.73
C HIS A 104 -3.66 2.02 12.27
N LEU A 105 -4.84 1.92 12.89
CA LEU A 105 -6.00 2.76 12.55
C LEU A 105 -5.72 4.25 12.82
N GLU A 106 -4.98 4.57 13.89
CA GLU A 106 -4.55 5.92 14.21
C GLU A 106 -3.55 6.46 13.17
N GLN A 107 -2.46 5.74 12.94
CA GLN A 107 -1.36 6.21 12.09
C GLN A 107 -1.73 6.27 10.61
N LYS A 108 -2.40 5.23 10.09
CA LYS A 108 -2.69 5.11 8.65
C LYS A 108 -4.04 5.66 8.24
N HIS A 109 -5.01 5.62 9.15
CA HIS A 109 -6.40 5.98 8.82
C HIS A 109 -6.93 7.18 9.62
N GLN A 110 -6.11 7.78 10.50
CA GLN A 110 -6.49 8.94 11.33
C GLN A 110 -7.78 8.68 12.13
N ILE A 111 -7.98 7.43 12.54
CA ILE A 111 -9.09 7.03 13.40
C ILE A 111 -8.60 7.16 14.83
N ASP A 112 -9.34 7.94 15.59
CA ASP A 112 -8.96 8.24 16.96
C ASP A 112 -9.03 6.96 17.84
N PRO A 113 -7.95 6.64 18.57
CA PRO A 113 -7.82 5.40 19.34
C PRO A 113 -8.84 5.24 20.47
N GLN A 114 -9.38 6.34 21.00
CA GLN A 114 -10.29 6.38 22.16
C GLN A 114 -11.76 6.47 21.71
N SER A 115 -12.07 7.40 20.81
CA SER A 115 -13.43 7.59 20.31
C SER A 115 -13.82 6.64 19.18
N GLY A 116 -12.85 6.06 18.47
CA GLY A 116 -13.09 5.24 17.29
C GLY A 116 -13.70 6.04 16.13
N ILE A 117 -13.63 7.37 16.18
CA ILE A 117 -14.18 8.26 15.16
C ILE A 117 -13.08 8.60 14.17
N LYS A 118 -13.35 8.38 12.88
CA LYS A 118 -12.48 8.83 11.80
C LYS A 118 -12.46 10.35 11.75
N LYS A 119 -11.29 10.96 11.98
CA LYS A 119 -11.13 12.41 11.81
C LYS A 119 -11.39 12.75 10.34
N ARG A 120 -12.49 13.44 10.05
CA ARG A 120 -12.73 14.01 8.71
C ARG A 120 -11.65 15.05 8.47
N SER A 121 -10.64 14.70 7.69
CA SER A 121 -9.68 15.68 7.19
C SER A 121 -10.45 16.72 6.37
N ARG A 122 -10.75 17.88 6.98
CA ARG A 122 -11.33 19.03 6.28
C ARG A 122 -10.33 19.74 5.39
N THR A 123 -9.07 19.30 5.39
CA THR A 123 -8.08 19.78 4.45
C THR A 123 -8.28 19.00 3.15
N ARG A 124 -8.83 19.64 2.12
CA ARG A 124 -8.64 19.19 0.73
C ARG A 124 -7.13 19.07 0.54
N LYS A 125 -6.57 17.87 0.71
CA LYS A 125 -5.20 17.59 0.27
C LYS A 125 -5.21 17.90 -1.23
N SER A 126 -4.26 18.71 -1.67
CA SER A 126 -4.00 18.87 -3.10
C SER A 126 -3.89 17.48 -3.72
N VAL A 127 -4.44 17.28 -4.92
CA VAL A 127 -4.35 16.01 -5.67
C VAL A 127 -2.92 15.48 -5.65
N LEU A 128 -1.94 16.39 -5.74
CA LEU A 128 -0.51 16.11 -5.65
C LEU A 128 -0.07 15.52 -4.31
N GLU A 129 -0.61 16.03 -3.20
CA GLU A 129 -0.26 15.61 -1.84
C GLU A 129 -0.91 14.27 -1.49
N GLN A 130 -2.13 14.03 -1.99
CA GLN A 130 -2.81 12.74 -1.89
C GLN A 130 -2.09 11.66 -2.71
N GLN A 131 -1.61 12.00 -3.91
CA GLN A 131 -0.81 11.08 -4.73
C GLN A 131 0.57 10.80 -4.11
N ARG A 132 1.23 11.79 -3.49
CA ARG A 132 2.49 11.58 -2.74
C ARG A 132 2.32 10.66 -1.54
N SER A 133 1.26 10.85 -0.76
CA SER A 133 1.00 10.01 0.41
C SER A 133 0.59 8.59 0.01
N ALA A 134 -0.14 8.42 -1.09
CA ALA A 134 -0.41 7.10 -1.68
C ALA A 134 0.87 6.40 -2.18
N ALA A 135 1.80 7.13 -2.81
CA ALA A 135 3.13 6.62 -3.18
C ALA A 135 3.96 6.19 -1.97
N ALA A 136 3.93 6.97 -0.89
CA ALA A 136 4.68 6.70 0.33
C ALA A 136 4.16 5.47 1.11
N THR A 137 2.91 5.05 0.87
CA THR A 137 2.37 3.77 1.35
C THR A 137 2.62 2.59 0.40
N ASN A 138 3.05 2.85 -0.83
CA ASN A 138 3.28 1.86 -1.89
C ASN A 138 4.77 1.51 -2.07
N THR A 139 5.60 1.81 -1.06
CA THR A 139 7.06 1.59 -1.03
C THR A 139 7.48 0.13 -0.99
N PHE A 140 6.52 -0.81 -1.07
CA PHE A 140 6.82 -2.23 -1.22
C PHE A 140 7.08 -2.55 -2.70
N PHE A 141 8.11 -1.90 -3.25
CA PHE A 141 8.67 -2.22 -4.56
C PHE A 141 9.80 -3.23 -4.34
N TRP A 142 9.63 -4.46 -4.83
CA TRP A 142 10.68 -5.47 -4.78
C TRP A 142 11.88 -5.02 -5.62
N LYS A 143 13.10 -5.29 -5.14
CA LYS A 143 14.35 -4.98 -5.85
C LYS A 143 14.36 -5.56 -7.27
N ASP A 144 13.80 -6.75 -7.46
CA ASP A 144 13.69 -7.42 -8.76
C ASP A 144 12.69 -6.72 -9.70
N SER A 145 11.60 -6.17 -9.17
CA SER A 145 10.66 -5.37 -9.95
C SER A 145 11.29 -4.08 -10.47
N MET A 146 12.23 -3.51 -9.70
CA MET A 146 12.96 -2.31 -10.09
C MET A 146 13.95 -2.57 -11.21
N GLU A 147 14.75 -3.63 -11.10
CA GLU A 147 15.68 -4.02 -12.17
C GLU A 147 14.91 -4.40 -13.44
N LYS A 148 13.73 -5.03 -13.30
CA LYS A 148 12.85 -5.30 -14.44
C LYS A 148 12.30 -4.02 -15.08
N PHE A 149 11.91 -3.04 -14.28
CA PHE A 149 11.47 -1.73 -14.78
C PHE A 149 12.58 -1.04 -15.58
N LYS A 150 13.81 -0.99 -15.04
CA LYS A 150 14.97 -0.42 -15.76
C LYS A 150 15.22 -1.14 -17.09
N GLU A 151 15.17 -2.47 -17.09
CA GLU A 151 15.36 -3.28 -18.29
C GLU A 151 14.30 -2.96 -19.37
N LEU A 152 13.02 -2.88 -18.98
CA LEU A 152 11.92 -2.54 -19.88
C LEU A 152 12.05 -1.11 -20.41
N LEU A 153 12.41 -0.16 -19.55
CA LEU A 153 12.63 1.23 -19.91
C LEU A 153 13.77 1.37 -20.93
N ILE A 154 14.92 0.74 -20.68
CA ILE A 154 16.06 0.73 -21.61
C ILE A 154 15.67 0.10 -22.95
N ARG A 155 14.95 -1.04 -22.93
CA ARG A 155 14.50 -1.70 -24.15
C ARG A 155 13.59 -0.80 -24.98
N TRP A 156 12.63 -0.13 -24.35
CA TRP A 156 11.72 0.79 -25.03
C TRP A 156 12.47 2.00 -25.62
N ILE A 157 13.37 2.63 -24.85
CA ILE A 157 14.19 3.75 -25.32
C ILE A 157 14.99 3.36 -26.55
N MET A 158 15.63 2.19 -26.52
CA MET A 158 16.47 1.72 -27.62
C MET A 158 15.66 1.35 -28.86
N TYR A 159 14.57 0.61 -28.69
CA TYR A 159 13.78 0.10 -29.81
C TYR A 159 13.00 1.21 -30.52
N CYS A 160 12.50 2.18 -29.76
CA CYS A 160 11.75 3.31 -30.30
C CYS A 160 12.63 4.56 -30.55
N HIS A 161 13.95 4.47 -30.35
CA HIS A 161 14.89 5.58 -30.50
C HIS A 161 14.47 6.86 -29.74
N ILE A 162 14.03 6.68 -28.49
CA ILE A 162 13.55 7.80 -27.66
C ILE A 162 14.73 8.64 -27.18
N ALA A 163 14.67 9.95 -27.40
CA ALA A 163 15.68 10.86 -26.88
C ALA A 163 15.61 10.92 -25.34
N PHE A 164 16.76 10.89 -24.65
CA PHE A 164 16.79 10.82 -23.18
C PHE A 164 16.12 12.01 -22.48
N PHE A 165 16.14 13.20 -23.09
CA PHE A 165 15.45 14.38 -22.54
C PHE A 165 13.93 14.18 -22.47
N GLN A 166 13.37 13.25 -23.24
CA GLN A 166 11.95 12.93 -23.20
C GLN A 166 11.52 12.35 -21.83
N LEU A 167 12.46 11.77 -21.09
CA LEU A 167 12.23 11.26 -19.74
C LEU A 167 12.26 12.39 -18.69
N GLU A 168 12.75 13.57 -19.09
CA GLU A 168 12.64 14.82 -18.35
C GLU A 168 11.38 15.62 -18.69
N ASN A 169 10.70 15.25 -19.78
CA ASN A 169 9.49 15.92 -20.24
C ASN A 169 8.41 15.90 -19.14
N ARG A 170 7.86 17.08 -18.85
CA ARG A 170 6.86 17.25 -17.78
C ARG A 170 5.63 16.37 -17.98
N TYR A 171 5.12 16.25 -19.21
CA TYR A 171 3.91 15.50 -19.51
C TYR A 171 4.13 14.00 -19.36
N PHE A 172 5.31 13.51 -19.76
CA PHE A 172 5.69 12.12 -19.52
C PHE A 172 5.79 11.80 -18.02
N ARG A 173 6.36 12.73 -17.23
CA ARG A 173 6.44 12.57 -15.78
C ARG A 173 5.08 12.63 -15.10
N GLU A 174 4.18 13.50 -15.55
CA GLU A 174 2.79 13.55 -15.07
C GLU A 174 2.03 12.26 -15.39
N LEU A 175 2.20 11.70 -16.59
CA LEU A 175 1.62 10.42 -16.97
C LEU A 175 2.14 9.28 -16.08
N LEU A 176 3.46 9.19 -15.89
CA LEU A 176 4.06 8.20 -15.00
C LEU A 176 3.57 8.34 -13.56
N PHE A 177 3.42 9.58 -13.09
CA PHE A 177 2.90 9.87 -11.76
C PHE A 177 1.46 9.43 -11.58
N PHE A 178 0.62 9.67 -12.59
CA PHE A 178 -0.76 9.20 -12.62
C PHE A 178 -0.83 7.67 -12.57
N LEU A 179 0.01 6.99 -13.35
CA LEU A 179 0.04 5.53 -13.40
C LEU A 179 0.51 4.92 -12.08
N ASN A 180 1.64 5.39 -11.57
CA ASN A 180 2.15 4.99 -10.27
C ASN A 180 3.13 6.03 -9.72
N PRO A 181 2.77 6.75 -8.65
CA PRO A 181 3.60 7.84 -8.13
C PRO A 181 4.91 7.35 -7.51
N ALA A 182 5.03 6.07 -7.14
CA ALA A 182 6.29 5.51 -6.65
C ALA A 182 7.36 5.43 -7.76
N LEU A 183 6.96 5.29 -9.03
CA LEU A 183 7.91 5.21 -10.15
C LEU A 183 8.72 6.49 -10.32
N LEU A 184 8.15 7.66 -9.97
CA LEU A 184 8.89 8.93 -10.03
C LEU A 184 10.07 8.99 -9.06
N ASN A 185 10.00 8.31 -7.92
CA ASN A 185 11.11 8.27 -6.97
C ASN A 185 12.29 7.45 -7.50
N HIS A 186 12.03 6.60 -8.48
CA HIS A 186 13.02 5.67 -9.04
C HIS A 186 13.49 6.07 -10.44
N LEU A 187 12.75 6.92 -11.14
CA LEU A 187 13.20 7.50 -12.39
C LEU A 187 14.23 8.62 -12.10
N PRO A 188 15.42 8.58 -12.70
CA PRO A 188 16.40 9.63 -12.50
C PRO A 188 15.86 10.96 -12.99
N LYS A 189 16.11 12.02 -12.21
CA LYS A 189 15.72 13.39 -12.58
C LYS A 189 16.48 13.91 -13.80
N ALA A 190 17.66 13.34 -14.08
CA ALA A 190 18.53 13.76 -15.16
C ALA A 190 18.78 12.63 -16.16
N ALA A 191 18.68 12.96 -17.45
CA ALA A 191 18.93 12.11 -18.61
C ALA A 191 20.33 11.49 -18.60
N LYS A 192 21.31 12.18 -18.00
CA LYS A 192 22.69 11.67 -17.85
C LYS A 192 22.75 10.31 -17.13
N THR A 193 21.91 10.11 -16.12
CA THR A 193 21.89 8.87 -15.34
C THR A 193 21.30 7.74 -16.18
N ILE A 194 20.29 8.04 -16.98
CA ILE A 194 19.65 7.07 -17.88
C ILE A 194 20.63 6.68 -18.99
N ARG A 195 21.41 7.64 -19.50
CA ARG A 195 22.52 7.37 -20.42
C ARG A 195 23.55 6.41 -19.83
N SER A 196 23.93 6.60 -18.56
CA SER A 196 24.81 5.65 -17.86
C SER A 196 24.19 4.25 -17.84
N TRP A 197 22.91 4.13 -17.47
CA TRP A 197 22.23 2.83 -17.43
C TRP A 197 22.23 2.12 -18.78
N VAL A 198 22.00 2.85 -19.87
CA VAL A 198 22.04 2.29 -21.23
C VAL A 198 23.45 1.81 -21.58
N ILE A 199 24.49 2.61 -21.27
CA ILE A 199 25.89 2.24 -21.52
C ILE A 199 26.27 1.01 -20.68
N ASP A 200 25.93 1.00 -19.39
CA ASP A 200 26.24 -0.09 -18.46
C ASP A 200 25.55 -1.40 -18.90
N ALA A 201 24.29 -1.32 -19.32
CA ALA A 201 23.55 -2.46 -19.85
C ALA A 201 24.15 -2.98 -21.16
N PHE A 202 24.59 -2.08 -22.05
CA PHE A 202 25.28 -2.42 -23.29
C PHE A 202 26.61 -3.13 -23.00
N LEU A 203 27.46 -2.55 -22.15
CA LEU A 203 28.76 -3.11 -21.79
C LEU A 203 28.61 -4.49 -21.12
N SER A 204 27.65 -4.62 -20.20
CA SER A 204 27.34 -5.88 -19.52
C SER A 204 26.86 -6.97 -20.49
N LYS A 205 26.07 -6.60 -21.50
CA LYS A 205 25.61 -7.56 -22.52
C LYS A 205 26.72 -7.92 -23.50
N LYS A 206 27.56 -6.96 -23.89
CA LYS A 206 28.75 -7.18 -24.72
C LYS A 206 29.73 -8.13 -24.03
N GLN A 207 29.97 -7.95 -22.74
CA GLN A 207 30.85 -8.81 -21.95
C GLN A 207 30.32 -10.25 -21.87
N ARG A 208 29.02 -10.43 -21.57
CA ARG A 208 28.39 -11.76 -21.58
C ARG A 208 28.49 -12.45 -22.94
N LEU A 209 28.24 -11.74 -24.03
CA LEU A 209 28.39 -12.30 -25.38
C LEU A 209 29.83 -12.73 -25.66
N ARG A 210 30.82 -11.96 -25.20
CA ARG A 210 32.23 -12.33 -25.32
C ARG A 210 32.56 -13.60 -24.56
N GLU A 211 32.08 -13.74 -23.33
CA GLU A 211 32.25 -14.93 -22.49
C GLU A 211 31.56 -16.15 -23.08
N ASP A 212 30.35 -15.98 -23.63
CA ASP A 212 29.60 -17.06 -24.29
C ASP A 212 30.28 -17.53 -25.56
N LEU A 213 30.83 -16.62 -26.38
CA LEU A 213 31.64 -16.94 -27.54
C LEU A 213 32.93 -17.68 -27.15
N GLN A 214 33.63 -17.23 -26.10
CA GLN A 214 34.82 -17.90 -25.59
C GLN A 214 34.51 -19.32 -25.08
N ARG A 215 33.43 -19.49 -24.30
CA ARG A 215 32.97 -20.80 -23.81
C ARG A 215 32.47 -21.73 -24.92
N SER A 216 31.95 -21.17 -26.01
CA SER A 216 31.53 -21.96 -27.17
C SER A 216 32.75 -22.40 -27.97
N ARG A 217 33.73 -21.52 -28.18
CA ARG A 217 34.98 -21.83 -28.86
C ARG A 217 35.79 -22.90 -28.12
N SER A 218 35.91 -22.84 -26.80
CA SER A 218 36.59 -23.88 -26.01
C SER A 218 35.90 -25.25 -26.12
N ARG A 219 34.56 -25.28 -26.21
CA ARG A 219 33.78 -26.52 -26.40
C ARG A 219 33.88 -27.11 -27.80
N ILE A 220 34.11 -26.28 -28.82
CA ILE A 220 34.33 -26.73 -30.19
C ILE A 220 35.74 -27.32 -30.32
N ILE A 221 36.75 -26.67 -29.75
CA ILE A 221 38.15 -27.15 -29.79
C ILE A 221 38.32 -28.46 -29.02
N HIS A 222 37.65 -28.64 -27.88
CA HIS A 222 37.72 -29.90 -27.12
C HIS A 222 37.05 -31.10 -27.81
N LYS A 223 36.26 -30.86 -28.88
CA LYS A 223 35.56 -31.91 -29.66
C LYS A 223 36.26 -32.26 -30.97
N SER A 224 37.38 -31.61 -31.32
CA SER A 224 38.08 -31.79 -32.60
C SER A 224 39.36 -32.64 -32.55
N ASP A 225 39.61 -33.37 -31.46
CA ASP A 225 40.63 -34.44 -31.43
C ASP A 225 39.90 -35.77 -31.22
N PRO A 226 39.93 -36.71 -32.19
CA PRO A 226 41.14 -37.50 -32.41
C PRO A 226 41.37 -37.91 -33.88
N VAL A 227 42.58 -37.69 -34.40
CA VAL A 227 43.18 -38.64 -35.35
C VAL A 227 44.62 -38.87 -34.94
N ALA A 228 44.82 -40.03 -34.32
CA ALA A 228 46.13 -40.60 -34.05
C ALA A 228 46.90 -40.76 -35.37
N LEU A 229 48.11 -40.20 -35.42
CA LEU A 229 49.13 -40.62 -36.37
C LEU A 229 49.60 -42.02 -35.94
N LEU A 230 49.27 -43.01 -36.76
CA LEU A 230 50.03 -44.26 -36.92
C LEU A 230 51.14 -44.02 -37.93
#